data_AF-A0A8S1JTQ3-F1
#
_entry.id   AF-A0A8S1JTQ3-F1
#
_cell.length_a   1.000
_cell.length_b   1.000
_cell.length_c   1.000
_cell.angle_alpha   90.00
_cell.angle_beta   90.00
_cell.angle_gamma   90.00
#
_symmetry.space_group_name_H-M   'P 1'
#
loop_
_entity.id
_entity.type
_entity.pdbx_description
1 polymer ?
#
loop_
_entity_poly.entity_id
_entity_poly.type
_entity_poly.pdbx_seq_one_letter_code
_entity_poly.pdbx_strand_id
1 'polypeptide(L)'
;MQFNPIKTPIYFDNISSVQTYARQNHLLLYVFKNTVYDLSEFAYIHPGGQEEICKYVNTDISKIIFNPKIHKHSPMMLFKISKFTFGYIQEQKQKTLLKSKSSQQLLQQTRKNLLSAADPDYLAVPEDCCIEKVRSIKTHRRIYHSDEQIKMKM
;
A
#
# COMPACT_ATOMS: atom_id res chain seq x y z
N MET A 1 -9.18 12.80 32.47
CA MET A 1 -9.41 12.10 31.18
C MET A 1 -8.05 11.91 30.52
N GLN A 2 -7.51 10.70 30.54
CA GLN A 2 -6.21 10.40 29.96
C GLN A 2 -6.42 10.07 28.48
N PHE A 3 -6.15 11.04 27.62
CA PHE A 3 -5.74 10.70 26.25
C PHE A 3 -4.51 9.80 26.41
N ASN A 4 -4.58 8.55 25.99
CA ASN A 4 -3.40 7.72 25.81
C ASN A 4 -2.92 7.95 24.38
N PRO A 5 -2.02 8.92 24.11
CA PRO A 5 -1.44 9.04 22.79
C PRO A 5 -0.65 7.77 22.55
N ILE A 6 -1.12 6.96 21.62
CA ILE A 6 -0.30 5.91 21.04
C ILE A 6 0.92 6.62 20.45
N LYS A 7 2.09 6.42 21.07
CA LYS A 7 3.35 7.08 20.68
C LYS A 7 3.81 6.67 19.26
N THR A 8 3.24 5.61 18.70
CA THR A 8 3.64 5.03 17.41
C THR A 8 2.42 4.55 16.63
N PRO A 9 2.15 5.05 15.41
CA PRO A 9 0.98 4.64 14.64
C PRO A 9 0.99 3.14 14.36
N ILE A 10 -0.20 2.51 14.41
CA ILE A 10 -0.38 1.09 14.09
C ILE A 10 -0.60 0.93 12.59
N TYR A 11 0.03 -0.08 11.99
CA TYR A 11 -0.14 -0.40 10.57
C TYR A 11 -0.97 -1.67 10.39
N PHE A 12 -1.95 -1.58 9.51
CA PHE A 12 -2.91 -2.63 9.19
C PHE A 12 -2.76 -3.07 7.74
N ASP A 13 -2.97 -4.35 7.45
CA ASP A 13 -2.93 -4.85 6.07
C ASP A 13 -4.18 -4.48 5.27
N ASN A 14 -5.34 -4.48 5.93
CA ASN A 14 -6.64 -4.25 5.31
C ASN A 14 -7.71 -3.88 6.35
N ILE A 15 -8.90 -3.50 5.88
CA ILE A 15 -10.03 -3.16 6.74
C ILE A 15 -10.46 -4.31 7.67
N SER A 16 -10.36 -5.56 7.24
CA SER A 16 -10.72 -6.70 8.08
C SER A 16 -9.79 -6.80 9.30
N SER A 17 -8.49 -6.52 9.14
CA SER A 17 -7.55 -6.46 10.27
C SER A 17 -7.87 -5.31 11.24
N VAL A 18 -8.30 -4.16 10.74
CA VAL A 18 -8.80 -3.04 11.58
C VAL A 18 -10.02 -3.47 12.38
N GLN A 19 -10.99 -4.12 11.73
CA GLN A 19 -12.22 -4.59 12.38
C GLN A 19 -11.95 -5.63 13.46
N THR A 20 -11.07 -6.59 13.20
CA THR A 20 -10.69 -7.61 14.19
C THR A 20 -10.03 -6.95 15.39
N TYR A 21 -9.06 -6.06 15.16
CA TYR A 21 -8.39 -5.34 16.23
C TYR A 21 -9.36 -4.50 17.06
N ALA A 22 -10.27 -3.78 16.41
CA ALA A 22 -11.28 -2.96 17.08
C ALA A 22 -12.18 -3.80 18.00
N ARG A 23 -12.66 -4.96 17.53
CA ARG A 23 -13.49 -5.87 18.36
C ARG A 23 -12.73 -6.42 19.55
N GLN A 24 -11.48 -6.84 19.36
CA GLN A 24 -10.64 -7.40 20.43
C GLN A 24 -10.33 -6.39 21.52
N ASN A 25 -10.19 -5.12 21.15
CA ASN A 25 -9.81 -4.04 22.07
C ASN A 25 -11.00 -3.15 22.48
N HIS A 26 -12.22 -3.47 22.05
CA HIS A 26 -13.44 -2.68 22.28
C HIS A 26 -13.31 -1.21 21.84
N LEU A 27 -12.67 -0.97 20.69
CA LEU A 27 -12.46 0.36 20.12
C LEU A 27 -13.47 0.67 19.02
N LEU A 28 -13.76 1.96 18.83
CA LEU A 28 -14.54 2.48 17.72
C LEU A 28 -13.61 3.04 16.64
N LEU A 29 -13.12 2.16 15.76
CA LEU A 29 -12.19 2.52 14.70
C LEU A 29 -12.91 2.91 13.40
N TYR A 30 -12.40 3.90 12.69
CA TYR A 30 -12.96 4.35 11.42
C TYR A 30 -11.86 4.53 10.38
N VAL A 31 -12.13 4.13 9.15
CA VAL A 31 -11.17 4.24 8.04
C VAL A 31 -11.59 5.36 7.11
N PHE A 32 -10.67 6.26 6.81
CA PHE A 32 -10.85 7.27 5.76
C PHE A 32 -9.54 7.45 5.00
N LYS A 33 -9.57 7.19 3.67
CA LYS A 33 -8.38 7.28 2.80
C LYS A 33 -7.13 6.63 3.42
N ASN A 34 -7.25 5.36 3.79
CA ASN A 34 -6.18 4.55 4.41
C ASN A 34 -5.68 5.06 5.78
N THR A 35 -6.28 6.10 6.35
CA THR A 35 -6.01 6.53 7.72
C THR A 35 -7.04 5.93 8.65
N VAL A 36 -6.58 5.39 9.77
CA VAL A 36 -7.42 4.80 10.82
C VAL A 36 -7.51 5.80 11.96
N TYR A 37 -8.73 6.09 12.39
CA TYR A 37 -9.04 7.00 13.48
C TYR A 37 -9.72 6.23 14.62
N ASP A 38 -9.31 6.51 15.85
CA ASP A 38 -9.99 6.01 17.05
C ASP A 38 -10.93 7.09 17.58
N LEU A 39 -12.22 6.91 17.34
CA LEU A 39 -13.25 7.87 17.74
C LEU A 39 -14.02 7.39 18.98
N SER A 40 -13.47 6.46 19.77
CA SER A 40 -14.13 5.92 20.96
C SER A 40 -14.57 7.03 21.93
N GLU A 41 -13.65 7.94 22.26
CA GLU A 41 -13.94 9.10 23.10
C GLU A 41 -14.77 10.16 22.37
N PHE A 42 -14.53 10.33 21.07
CA PHE A 42 -15.22 11.34 20.27
C PHE A 42 -16.72 11.02 20.09
N ALA A 43 -17.10 9.75 20.13
CA ALA A 43 -18.48 9.32 19.92
C ALA A 43 -19.46 9.95 20.91
N TYR A 44 -19.04 10.17 22.16
CA TYR A 44 -19.86 10.78 23.21
C TYR A 44 -20.10 12.28 23.01
N ILE A 45 -19.22 12.96 22.27
CA ILE A 45 -19.28 14.41 22.03
C ILE A 45 -19.59 14.73 20.57
N HIS A 46 -20.02 13.74 19.79
CA HIS A 46 -20.31 13.91 18.38
C HIS A 46 -21.56 14.79 18.19
N PRO A 47 -21.49 15.91 17.43
CA PRO A 47 -22.61 16.84 17.29
C PRO A 47 -23.90 16.23 16.69
N GLY A 48 -23.77 15.18 15.88
CA GLY A 48 -24.91 14.44 15.33
C GLY A 48 -25.46 13.36 16.27
N GLY A 49 -24.93 13.25 17.50
CA GLY A 49 -25.28 12.21 18.46
C GLY A 49 -24.43 10.93 18.30
N GLN A 50 -24.39 10.15 19.38
CA GLN A 50 -23.63 8.90 19.47
C GLN A 50 -24.21 7.82 18.55
N GLU A 51 -25.52 7.76 18.39
CA GLU A 51 -26.17 6.76 17.54
C GLU A 51 -25.73 6.89 16.07
N GLU A 52 -25.65 8.13 15.55
CA GLU A 52 -25.28 8.39 14.16
C GLU A 52 -23.84 7.98 13.84
N ILE A 53 -22.90 8.22 14.75
CA ILE A 53 -21.50 7.83 14.56
C ILE A 53 -21.32 6.32 14.69
N CYS A 54 -22.06 5.66 15.60
CA CYS A 54 -21.99 4.21 15.82
C CYS A 54 -22.53 3.38 14.64
N LYS A 55 -23.41 3.92 13.78
CA LYS A 55 -23.92 3.23 12.58
C LYS A 55 -22.82 2.73 11.63
N TYR A 56 -21.68 3.41 11.63
CA TYR A 56 -20.56 3.13 10.72
C TYR A 56 -19.30 2.68 11.45
N VAL A 57 -19.44 2.19 12.68
CA VAL A 57 -18.30 1.74 13.49
C VAL A 57 -17.53 0.64 12.77
N ASN A 58 -16.20 0.71 12.82
CA ASN A 58 -15.30 -0.28 12.24
C ASN A 58 -15.45 -0.41 10.72
N THR A 59 -15.85 0.66 10.02
CA THR A 59 -16.02 0.68 8.56
C THR A 59 -15.19 1.78 7.88
N ASP A 60 -15.14 1.70 6.54
CA ASP A 60 -14.62 2.77 5.69
C ASP A 60 -15.72 3.81 5.44
N ILE A 61 -15.50 5.02 5.94
CA ILE A 61 -16.46 6.13 5.86
C ILE A 61 -16.19 7.07 4.68
N SER A 62 -15.26 6.75 3.78
CA SER A 62 -14.89 7.61 2.64
C SER A 62 -16.08 7.96 1.73
N LYS A 63 -17.08 7.09 1.63
CA LYS A 63 -18.31 7.32 0.82
C LYS A 63 -19.45 7.96 1.60
N ILE A 64 -19.33 8.07 2.91
CA ILE A 64 -20.41 8.48 3.82
C ILE A 64 -20.16 9.90 4.33
N ILE A 65 -18.92 10.17 4.74
CA ILE A 65 -18.55 11.32 5.56
C ILE A 65 -18.86 12.69 4.92
N PHE A 66 -18.80 12.78 3.58
CA PHE A 66 -19.14 13.99 2.82
C PHE A 66 -20.38 13.81 1.93
N ASN A 67 -21.17 12.75 2.15
CA ASN A 67 -22.36 12.52 1.34
C ASN A 67 -23.50 13.39 1.86
N PRO A 68 -23.95 14.42 1.12
CA PRO A 68 -24.94 15.39 1.62
C PRO A 68 -26.33 14.79 1.86
N LYS A 69 -26.61 13.59 1.33
CA LYS A 69 -27.86 12.85 1.56
C LYS A 69 -27.84 12.03 2.84
N ILE A 70 -26.66 11.75 3.39
CA ILE A 70 -26.46 10.88 4.55
C ILE A 70 -25.97 11.71 5.74
N HIS A 71 -24.97 12.58 5.53
CA HIS A 71 -24.32 13.34 6.59
C HIS A 71 -23.55 14.55 6.01
N LYS A 72 -23.96 15.78 6.35
CA LYS A 72 -23.32 17.01 5.81
C LYS A 72 -22.14 17.45 6.68
N HIS A 73 -20.93 17.08 6.28
CA HIS A 73 -19.70 17.61 6.87
C HIS A 73 -19.11 18.77 6.07
N SER A 74 -18.65 19.79 6.78
CA SER A 74 -17.64 20.71 6.24
C SER A 74 -16.29 20.00 6.15
N PRO A 75 -15.43 20.31 5.16
CA PRO A 75 -14.05 19.83 5.10
C PRO A 75 -13.25 20.07 6.39
N MET A 76 -13.60 21.11 7.16
CA MET A 76 -12.99 21.42 8.46
C MET A 76 -13.13 20.32 9.50
N MET A 77 -14.07 19.39 9.35
CA MET A 77 -14.16 18.26 10.26
C MET A 77 -12.93 17.34 10.17
N LEU A 78 -12.28 17.21 9.00
CA LEU A 78 -11.02 16.43 8.90
C LEU A 78 -9.94 16.97 9.84
N PHE A 79 -9.89 18.29 10.01
CA PHE A 79 -9.00 18.93 10.98
C PHE A 79 -9.39 18.60 12.42
N LYS A 80 -10.68 18.46 12.72
CA LYS A 80 -11.14 18.05 14.06
C LYS A 80 -10.82 16.60 14.36
N ILE A 81 -10.91 15.70 13.38
CA ILE A 81 -10.66 14.28 13.60
C ILE A 81 -9.18 13.87 13.48
N SER A 82 -8.33 14.71 12.88
CA SER A 82 -6.89 14.42 12.72
C SER A 82 -6.17 14.13 14.03
N LYS A 83 -6.59 14.77 15.14
CA LYS A 83 -6.06 14.51 16.49
C LYS A 83 -6.34 13.10 17.02
N PHE A 84 -7.29 12.39 16.42
CA PHE A 84 -7.67 11.01 16.77
C PHE A 84 -7.01 9.99 15.83
N THR A 85 -5.98 10.38 15.09
CA THR A 85 -5.25 9.45 14.21
C THR A 85 -4.64 8.33 15.06
N PHE A 86 -5.00 7.10 14.71
CA PHE A 86 -4.62 5.88 15.41
C PHE A 86 -3.58 5.07 14.62
N GLY A 87 -3.71 5.08 13.28
CA GLY A 87 -2.87 4.26 12.42
C GLY A 87 -3.18 4.41 10.94
N TYR A 88 -2.67 3.47 10.15
CA TYR A 88 -2.80 3.47 8.69
C TYR A 88 -3.02 2.06 8.15
N ILE A 89 -3.74 1.96 7.03
CA ILE A 89 -3.81 0.75 6.23
C ILE A 89 -2.71 0.82 5.17
N GLN A 90 -1.74 -0.08 5.25
CA GLN A 90 -0.69 -0.19 4.27
C GLN A 90 -1.23 -0.87 3.03
N GLU A 91 -1.27 -0.15 1.91
CA GLU A 91 -1.52 -0.80 0.63
C GLU A 91 -0.37 -1.75 0.37
N GLN A 92 -0.64 -3.05 0.52
CA GLN A 92 0.19 -4.06 -0.10
C GLN A 92 0.09 -3.79 -1.60
N LYS A 93 1.08 -3.07 -2.16
CA LYS A 93 1.35 -3.12 -3.59
C LYS A 93 1.33 -4.59 -3.90
N GLN A 94 0.28 -5.04 -4.59
CA GLN A 94 0.20 -6.42 -5.02
C GLN A 94 1.59 -6.70 -5.56
N LYS A 95 2.28 -7.69 -4.99
CA LYS A 95 3.31 -8.39 -5.76
C LYS A 95 2.51 -8.92 -6.94
N THR A 96 2.34 -8.10 -7.97
CA THR A 96 2.16 -8.54 -9.32
C THR A 96 3.44 -9.34 -9.55
N LEU A 97 3.42 -10.60 -9.11
CA LEU A 97 3.92 -11.66 -9.93
C LEU A 97 3.31 -11.34 -11.28
N LEU A 98 4.10 -10.71 -12.12
CA LEU A 98 3.88 -10.60 -13.54
C LEU A 98 3.66 -12.04 -13.97
N LYS A 99 2.40 -12.51 -13.92
CA LYS A 99 1.91 -13.53 -14.81
C LYS A 99 1.81 -12.84 -16.16
N SER A 100 2.95 -12.42 -16.69
CA SER A 100 3.05 -12.09 -18.10
C SER A 100 2.78 -13.41 -18.82
N LYS A 101 1.62 -13.50 -19.47
CA LYS A 101 1.59 -14.18 -20.75
C LYS A 101 2.69 -13.50 -21.58
N SER A 102 3.80 -14.10 -21.97
CA SER A 102 4.43 -15.38 -21.68
C SER A 102 5.93 -15.04 -21.65
N SER A 103 6.56 -15.08 -20.48
CA SER A 103 8.01 -14.91 -20.36
C SER A 103 8.75 -15.90 -21.27
N GLN A 104 8.19 -17.09 -21.48
CA GLN A 104 8.71 -18.11 -22.37
C GLN A 104 8.63 -17.72 -23.85
N GLN A 105 7.54 -17.12 -24.32
CA GLN A 105 7.40 -16.69 -25.72
C GLN A 105 8.31 -15.50 -26.03
N LEU A 106 8.45 -14.56 -25.10
CA LEU A 106 9.40 -13.46 -25.26
C LEU A 106 10.84 -13.98 -25.29
N LEU A 107 11.21 -14.87 -24.36
CA LEU A 107 12.53 -15.53 -24.35
C LEU A 107 12.80 -16.34 -25.62
N GLN A 108 11.81 -17.08 -26.12
CA GLN A 108 11.92 -17.85 -27.37
C GLN A 108 12.09 -16.92 -28.58
N GLN A 109 11.33 -15.83 -28.64
CA GLN A 109 11.44 -14.85 -29.73
C GLN A 109 12.80 -14.12 -29.68
N THR A 110 13.26 -13.71 -28.50
CA THR A 110 14.57 -13.08 -28.31
C THR A 110 15.71 -14.04 -28.67
N ARG A 111 15.64 -15.32 -28.26
CA ARG A 111 16.61 -16.35 -28.70
C ARG A 111 16.61 -16.48 -30.22
N LYS A 112 15.45 -16.59 -30.85
CA LYS A 112 15.35 -16.73 -32.31
C LYS A 112 15.99 -15.54 -33.04
N ASN A 113 15.77 -14.33 -32.53
CA ASN A 113 16.34 -13.11 -33.09
C ASN A 113 17.87 -13.02 -32.88
N LEU A 114 18.39 -13.49 -31.74
CA LEU A 114 19.84 -13.52 -31.45
C LEU A 114 20.56 -14.59 -32.30
N LEU A 115 19.96 -15.77 -32.49
CA LEU A 115 20.52 -16.80 -33.39
C LEU A 115 20.54 -16.34 -34.86
N SER A 116 19.60 -15.50 -35.28
CA SER A 116 19.59 -14.95 -36.64
C SER A 116 20.58 -13.81 -36.88
N ALA A 117 21.21 -13.27 -35.82
CA ALA A 117 22.12 -12.14 -35.91
C ALA A 117 23.55 -12.54 -36.35
N ALA A 118 23.84 -13.84 -36.53
CA ALA A 118 25.07 -14.38 -37.11
C ALA A 118 26.38 -13.74 -36.57
N ASP A 119 26.45 -13.51 -35.26
CA ASP A 119 27.69 -13.11 -34.60
C ASP A 119 28.38 -14.37 -34.02
N PRO A 120 29.54 -14.81 -34.54
CA PRO A 120 30.13 -16.12 -34.24
C PRO A 120 30.61 -16.31 -32.80
N ASP A 121 30.62 -15.27 -31.97
CA ASP A 121 31.21 -15.31 -30.63
C ASP A 121 30.22 -15.64 -29.49
N TYR A 122 28.97 -16.00 -29.80
CA TYR A 122 27.90 -16.21 -28.81
C TYR A 122 27.83 -17.64 -28.23
N LEU A 123 28.96 -18.35 -28.11
CA LEU A 123 28.99 -19.69 -27.49
C LEU A 123 29.42 -19.69 -26.01
N ALA A 124 29.42 -18.54 -25.33
CA ALA A 124 29.90 -18.44 -23.95
C ALA A 124 28.88 -17.84 -22.95
N VAL A 125 27.59 -18.10 -23.11
CA VAL A 125 26.62 -17.88 -22.02
C VAL A 125 26.29 -19.24 -21.40
N PRO A 126 26.81 -19.55 -20.19
CA PRO A 126 26.47 -20.77 -19.48
C PRO A 126 24.96 -20.87 -19.28
N GLU A 127 24.42 -22.08 -19.43
CA GLU A 127 22.98 -22.38 -19.29
C GLU A 127 22.43 -22.02 -17.89
N ASP A 128 23.34 -21.78 -16.93
CA ASP A 128 23.05 -21.51 -15.52
C ASP A 128 23.17 -20.03 -15.14
N CYS A 129 23.10 -19.09 -16.11
CA CYS A 129 23.15 -17.66 -15.80
C CYS A 129 21.85 -17.18 -15.12
N CYS A 130 21.75 -17.49 -13.82
CA CYS A 130 20.71 -17.00 -12.93
C CYS A 130 21.05 -15.57 -12.53
N ILE A 131 20.34 -14.57 -13.06
CA ILE A 131 20.39 -13.21 -12.51
C ILE A 131 19.64 -13.24 -11.17
N GLU A 132 20.34 -13.55 -10.08
CA GLU A 132 19.70 -13.74 -8.77
C GLU A 132 19.26 -12.43 -8.12
N LYS A 133 19.83 -11.27 -8.48
CA LYS A 133 19.43 -9.96 -7.93
C LYS A 133 19.84 -8.80 -8.83
N VAL A 134 18.85 -8.10 -9.39
CA VAL A 134 19.03 -6.74 -9.91
C VAL A 134 18.68 -5.76 -8.78
N ARG A 135 19.66 -4.99 -8.29
CA ARG A 135 19.39 -3.90 -7.34
C ARG A 135 18.69 -2.78 -8.11
N SER A 136 17.44 -2.52 -7.78
CA SER A 136 16.75 -1.34 -8.26
C SER A 136 17.08 -0.15 -7.36
N ILE A 137 17.74 0.86 -7.92
CA ILE A 137 17.83 2.19 -7.30
C ILE A 137 16.76 3.04 -7.98
N LYS A 138 15.84 3.61 -7.19
CA LYS A 138 14.84 4.57 -7.69
C LYS A 138 14.95 5.88 -6.93
N THR A 139 15.37 6.92 -7.62
CA THR A 139 15.09 8.32 -7.24
C THR A 139 13.93 8.85 -8.09
N HIS A 140 13.23 9.86 -7.58
CA HIS A 140 12.03 10.42 -8.19
C HIS A 140 12.36 11.17 -9.49
N ARG A 141 11.82 10.67 -10.60
CA ARG A 141 11.84 11.20 -11.98
C ARG A 141 13.11 10.93 -12.79
N ARG A 142 12.96 9.94 -13.69
CA ARG A 142 13.80 9.52 -14.84
C ARG A 142 14.75 8.35 -14.58
N ILE A 143 14.66 7.37 -15.47
CA ILE A 143 15.51 6.17 -15.52
C ILE A 143 16.73 6.54 -16.36
N TYR A 144 17.92 6.49 -15.77
CA TYR A 144 19.18 6.47 -16.48
C TYR A 144 19.82 5.11 -16.20
N HIS A 145 20.27 4.42 -17.25
CA HIS A 145 21.18 3.29 -17.11
C HIS A 145 22.58 3.89 -16.95
N SER A 146 23.19 3.77 -15.77
CA SER A 146 24.61 4.06 -15.60
C SER A 146 25.37 2.77 -15.88
N ASP A 147 26.17 2.78 -16.95
CA ASP A 147 27.23 1.81 -17.18
C ASP A 147 28.29 1.88 -16.06
N GLU A 148 29.01 0.76 -15.93
CA GLU A 148 30.15 0.48 -15.04
C GLU A 148 29.80 0.06 -13.59
N GLN A 149 30.29 -1.07 -13.06
CA GLN A 149 31.58 -1.71 -13.28
C GLN A 149 31.45 -3.24 -13.42
N ILE A 150 32.02 -3.77 -14.50
CA ILE A 150 32.33 -5.20 -14.64
C ILE A 150 33.54 -5.48 -13.73
N LYS A 151 33.37 -6.32 -12.71
CA LYS A 151 34.50 -6.98 -12.06
C LYS A 151 34.55 -8.42 -12.54
N MET A 152 35.46 -8.70 -13.47
CA MET A 152 35.89 -10.06 -13.75
C MET A 152 36.71 -10.55 -12.55
N LYS A 153 36.30 -11.68 -11.97
CA LYS A 153 37.18 -12.48 -11.11
C LYS A 153 37.97 -13.41 -12.03
N MET A 154 39.29 -13.37 -11.91
CA MET A 154 40.19 -14.41 -12.40
C MET A 154 39.89 -15.74 -11.70
#